data_AF-A0A5C6E4J6-F1
#
_entry.id   AF-A0A5C6E4J6-F1
#
_cell.length_a   1.000
_cell.length_b   1.000
_cell.length_c   1.000
_cell.angle_alpha   90.00
_cell.angle_beta   90.00
_cell.angle_gamma   90.00
#
_symmetry.space_group_name_H-M   'P 1'
#
loop_
_entity.id
_entity.type
_entity.pdbx_description
1 polymer ?
#
loop_
_entity_poly.entity_id
_entity_poly.type
_entity_poly.pdbx_seq_one_letter_code
_entity_poly.pdbx_strand_id
1 'polypeptide(L)'
;MIGLYVTVPIASFRRGAAREYWETLPLPSPSTVYGFLLSMVGEVDRTCHIGARCTAGVIGHPDESTVLRKLWRIKDKKLGLGNGSNVRPDYQELLTDVRLVIWLDSSEEVTESEGTLQQRVAASLTTDGRSRISRFGGLSLGESTHMVDEVLPIQRAPELADESVRMFLLDKSGNFTLPVWVDHVGSSGTRNALGRLIEVGFEPPDVSRLPKIQDSKVLMTK
;
A
#
# COMPACT_ATOMS: atom_id res chain seq x y z
N MET A 1 9.43 -1.75 -15.04
CA MET A 1 9.25 -1.11 -13.74
C MET A 1 9.11 0.41 -13.83
N ILE A 2 8.16 0.98 -13.10
CA ILE A 2 8.00 2.43 -12.85
C ILE A 2 8.24 2.72 -11.37
N GLY A 3 8.85 3.87 -11.07
CA GLY A 3 9.08 4.36 -9.71
C GLY A 3 8.26 5.62 -9.45
N LEU A 4 7.64 5.68 -8.28
CA LEU A 4 6.83 6.81 -7.82
C LEU A 4 7.40 7.38 -6.54
N TYR A 5 7.46 8.70 -6.46
CA TYR A 5 7.57 9.43 -5.21
C TYR A 5 6.16 9.76 -4.70
N VAL A 6 5.88 9.46 -3.43
CA VAL A 6 4.57 9.66 -2.82
C VAL A 6 4.71 10.33 -1.45
N THR A 7 3.95 11.39 -1.20
CA THR A 7 3.87 12.04 0.10
C THR A 7 2.50 11.88 0.73
N VAL A 8 2.47 11.63 2.03
CA VAL A 8 1.25 11.55 2.83
C VAL A 8 1.48 12.33 4.13
N PRO A 9 0.77 13.43 4.39
CA PRO A 9 1.01 14.25 5.57
C PRO A 9 0.85 13.48 6.88
N ILE A 10 -0.15 12.58 6.91
CA ILE A 10 -0.43 11.69 8.04
C ILE A 10 -0.81 10.32 7.49
N ALA A 11 -0.20 9.26 7.99
CA ALA A 11 -0.56 7.89 7.62
C ALA A 11 -0.60 6.94 8.82
N SER A 12 -1.25 5.80 8.61
CA SER A 12 -1.25 4.66 9.53
C SER A 12 -1.27 3.40 8.69
N PHE A 13 -0.24 2.58 8.84
CA PHE A 13 -0.08 1.31 8.15
C PHE A 13 -0.33 0.19 9.14
N ARG A 14 -1.59 0.07 9.56
CA ARG A 14 -1.99 -0.79 10.67
C ARG A 14 -1.40 -2.20 10.58
N ARG A 15 -0.78 -2.66 11.67
CA ARG A 15 -0.42 -4.08 11.79
C ARG A 15 -1.69 -4.92 11.95
N GLY A 16 -1.91 -5.89 11.06
CA GLY A 16 -3.14 -6.70 11.05
C GLY A 16 -3.41 -7.50 12.33
N ALA A 17 -2.37 -7.82 13.11
CA ALA A 17 -2.48 -8.53 14.39
C ALA A 17 -2.90 -7.61 15.57
N ALA A 18 -2.86 -6.30 15.38
CA ALA A 18 -3.07 -5.31 16.43
C ALA A 18 -4.55 -5.19 16.80
N ARG A 19 -4.86 -5.38 18.10
CA ARG A 19 -6.23 -5.46 18.61
C ARG A 19 -6.67 -4.24 19.42
N GLU A 20 -5.94 -3.95 20.49
CA GLU A 20 -6.30 -2.94 21.51
C GLU A 20 -5.37 -1.74 21.54
N TYR A 21 -4.44 -1.72 20.61
CA TYR A 21 -3.53 -0.62 20.35
C TYR A 21 -3.26 -0.69 18.86
N TRP A 22 -3.64 0.32 18.10
CA TRP A 22 -3.50 0.31 16.65
C TRP A 22 -2.10 0.79 16.28
N GLU A 23 -1.15 -0.12 16.45
CA GLU A 23 0.23 0.11 16.04
C GLU A 23 0.35 0.25 14.51
N THR A 24 1.27 1.11 14.09
CA THR A 24 1.57 1.34 12.68
C THR A 24 2.86 0.62 12.28
N LEU A 25 2.90 0.11 11.06
CA LEU A 25 4.14 -0.30 10.41
C LEU A 25 4.89 0.95 9.92
N PRO A 26 6.22 0.89 9.74
CA PRO A 26 7.00 2.03 9.25
C PRO A 26 6.76 2.37 7.77
N LEU A 27 6.17 1.45 7.01
CA LEU A 27 5.84 1.63 5.60
C LEU A 27 4.60 0.78 5.23
N PRO A 28 3.86 1.12 4.15
CA PRO A 28 2.71 0.35 3.73
C PRO A 28 3.12 -1.03 3.24
N SER A 29 2.32 -2.06 3.55
CA SER A 29 2.54 -3.39 2.99
C SER A 29 2.38 -3.41 1.47
N PRO A 30 2.95 -4.41 0.77
CA PRO A 30 2.71 -4.59 -0.66
C PRO A 30 1.22 -4.64 -1.04
N SER A 31 0.37 -5.25 -0.20
CA SER A 31 -1.09 -5.23 -0.41
C SER A 31 -1.70 -3.83 -0.31
N THR A 32 -1.22 -3.00 0.62
CA THR A 32 -1.67 -1.61 0.77
C THR A 32 -1.20 -0.76 -0.39
N VAL A 33 0.06 -0.94 -0.83
CA VAL A 33 0.61 -0.30 -2.03
C VAL A 33 -0.23 -0.66 -3.26
N TYR A 34 -0.55 -1.93 -3.44
CA TYR A 34 -1.38 -2.39 -4.55
C TYR A 34 -2.77 -1.75 -4.52
N GLY A 35 -3.45 -1.73 -3.38
CA GLY A 35 -4.76 -1.07 -3.23
C GLY A 35 -4.70 0.44 -3.56
N PHE A 36 -3.63 1.11 -3.14
CA PHE A 36 -3.38 2.50 -3.51
C PHE A 36 -3.21 2.68 -5.03
N LEU A 37 -2.41 1.83 -5.68
CA LEU A 37 -2.19 1.88 -7.13
C LEU A 37 -3.48 1.62 -7.92
N LEU A 38 -4.33 0.69 -7.47
CA LEU A 38 -5.66 0.47 -8.04
C LEU A 38 -6.54 1.72 -7.93
N SER A 39 -6.61 2.31 -6.73
CA SER A 39 -7.37 3.54 -6.49
C SER A 39 -6.85 4.72 -7.31
N MET A 40 -5.54 4.80 -7.53
CA MET A 40 -4.90 5.81 -8.35
C MET A 40 -5.36 5.74 -9.81
N VAL A 41 -5.66 4.56 -10.33
CA VAL A 41 -6.13 4.36 -11.72
C VAL A 41 -7.64 4.14 -11.84
N GLY A 42 -8.38 4.28 -10.74
CA GLY A 42 -9.83 4.07 -10.70
C GLY A 42 -10.27 2.62 -10.82
N GLU A 43 -9.39 1.65 -10.57
CA GLU A 43 -9.72 0.23 -10.64
C GLU A 43 -10.47 -0.23 -9.38
N VAL A 44 -11.59 -0.92 -9.58
CA VAL A 44 -12.49 -1.39 -8.51
C VAL A 44 -12.31 -2.90 -8.31
N ASP A 45 -12.01 -3.64 -9.37
CA ASP A 45 -11.72 -5.05 -9.29
C ASP A 45 -10.27 -5.28 -8.83
N ARG A 46 -10.14 -5.62 -7.55
CA ARG A 46 -8.86 -5.97 -6.93
C ARG A 46 -8.14 -7.15 -7.58
N THR A 47 -8.85 -8.01 -8.31
CA THR A 47 -8.27 -9.21 -8.94
C THR A 47 -7.71 -8.94 -10.33
N CYS A 48 -8.06 -7.79 -10.93
CA CYS A 48 -7.76 -7.50 -12.32
C CYS A 48 -6.26 -7.42 -12.66
N HIS A 49 -5.44 -7.02 -11.68
CA HIS A 49 -3.99 -6.83 -11.85
C HIS A 49 -3.17 -7.80 -10.98
N ILE A 50 -3.69 -9.00 -10.71
CA ILE A 50 -2.94 -10.07 -10.05
C ILE A 50 -1.69 -10.40 -10.89
N GLY A 51 -0.58 -10.60 -10.20
CA GLY A 51 0.73 -10.84 -10.82
C GLY A 51 1.59 -9.59 -10.95
N ALA A 52 1.02 -8.39 -10.77
CA ALA A 52 1.82 -7.19 -10.53
C ALA A 52 2.75 -7.39 -9.32
N ARG A 53 3.92 -6.78 -9.38
CA ARG A 53 4.92 -6.76 -8.31
C ARG A 53 5.09 -5.35 -7.82
N CYS A 54 4.96 -5.14 -6.51
CA CYS A 54 5.14 -3.82 -5.95
C CYS A 54 5.72 -3.84 -4.55
N THR A 55 6.43 -2.79 -4.20
CA THR A 55 6.93 -2.55 -2.85
C THR A 55 6.95 -1.06 -2.54
N ALA A 56 7.17 -0.73 -1.28
CA ALA A 56 7.47 0.61 -0.82
C ALA A 56 8.81 0.64 -0.08
N GLY A 57 9.45 1.80 -0.14
CA GLY A 57 10.50 2.22 0.77
C GLY A 57 10.16 3.55 1.39
N VAL A 58 10.55 3.72 2.66
CA VAL A 58 10.39 4.98 3.38
C VAL A 58 11.65 5.81 3.24
N ILE A 59 11.48 7.09 2.92
CA ILE A 59 12.55 8.08 2.82
C ILE A 59 12.71 8.71 4.21
N GLY A 60 13.92 8.65 4.76
CA GLY A 60 14.19 9.16 6.10
C GLY A 60 13.41 8.43 7.20
N HIS A 61 12.94 9.20 8.18
CA HIS A 61 12.31 8.71 9.41
C HIS A 61 11.06 9.54 9.71
N PRO A 62 9.86 9.07 9.32
CA PRO A 62 8.62 9.75 9.67
C PRO A 62 8.47 9.83 11.18
N ASP A 63 7.92 10.95 11.67
CA ASP A 63 7.65 11.13 13.09
C ASP A 63 6.45 10.28 13.51
N GLU A 64 6.58 9.59 14.66
CA GLU A 64 5.51 8.77 15.21
C GLU A 64 4.82 9.49 16.38
N SER A 65 3.50 9.47 16.39
CA SER A 65 2.69 10.01 17.47
C SER A 65 1.54 9.07 17.84
N THR A 66 1.13 9.08 19.10
CA THR A 66 -0.02 8.30 19.58
C THR A 66 -1.20 9.24 19.82
N VAL A 67 -2.34 8.91 19.21
CA VAL A 67 -3.61 9.65 19.39
C VAL A 67 -4.67 8.77 20.04
N LEU A 68 -5.62 9.39 20.73
CA LEU A 68 -6.84 8.75 21.21
C LEU A 68 -8.00 9.16 20.32
N ARG A 69 -8.63 8.21 19.63
CA ARG A 69 -9.80 8.49 18.78
C ARG A 69 -10.88 7.43 18.91
N LYS A 70 -12.10 7.77 18.50
CA LYS A 70 -13.18 6.78 18.36
C LYS A 70 -12.89 5.89 17.15
N LEU A 71 -12.76 4.59 17.39
CA LEU A 71 -12.58 3.58 16.37
C LEU A 71 -13.80 2.68 16.27
N TRP A 72 -14.11 2.24 15.05
CA TRP A 72 -15.22 1.34 14.78
C TRP A 72 -14.73 -0.10 14.77
N ARG A 73 -15.46 -0.98 15.44
CA ARG A 73 -15.20 -2.42 15.45
C ARG A 73 -16.53 -3.14 15.42
N ILE A 74 -16.73 -4.02 14.45
CA ILE A 74 -17.95 -4.85 14.42
C ILE A 74 -17.83 -5.90 15.53
N LYS A 75 -18.49 -5.65 16.67
CA LYS A 75 -18.72 -6.62 17.74
C LYS A 75 -20.11 -7.24 17.64
N ASP A 76 -21.10 -6.43 17.29
CA ASP A 76 -22.47 -6.87 17.02
C ASP A 76 -22.84 -6.55 15.57
N LYS A 77 -23.06 -7.59 14.77
CA LYS A 77 -23.46 -7.46 13.36
C LYS A 77 -24.87 -6.88 13.18
N LYS A 78 -25.69 -6.85 14.24
CA LYS A 78 -27.05 -6.29 14.22
C LYS A 78 -27.07 -4.77 14.37
N LEU A 79 -25.99 -4.19 14.90
CA LEU A 79 -25.83 -2.75 15.04
C LEU A 79 -25.05 -2.18 13.85
N GLY A 80 -25.45 -0.99 13.39
CA GLY A 80 -24.69 -0.24 12.39
C GLY A 80 -23.26 0.07 12.85
N LEU A 81 -22.36 0.34 11.91
CA LEU A 81 -21.02 0.83 12.21
C LEU A 81 -21.12 2.15 12.99
N GLY A 82 -20.29 2.30 14.03
CA GLY A 82 -20.26 3.51 14.86
C GLY A 82 -21.32 3.58 15.98
N ASN A 83 -22.19 2.58 16.14
CA ASN A 83 -23.28 2.59 17.14
C ASN A 83 -23.02 1.63 18.32
N GLY A 84 -23.37 2.06 19.52
CA GLY A 84 -23.38 1.22 20.72
C GLY A 84 -22.04 0.51 20.98
N SER A 85 -22.08 -0.82 21.03
CA SER A 85 -20.88 -1.66 21.25
C SER A 85 -19.92 -1.74 20.06
N ASN A 86 -20.28 -1.16 18.90
CA ASN A 86 -19.45 -1.12 17.70
C ASN A 86 -18.51 0.10 17.61
N VAL A 87 -18.47 0.94 18.65
CA VAL A 87 -17.56 2.09 18.75
C VAL A 87 -16.90 2.13 20.12
N ARG A 88 -15.60 2.42 20.17
CA ARG A 88 -14.89 2.72 21.42
C ARG A 88 -13.75 3.71 21.19
N PRO A 89 -13.38 4.52 22.19
CA PRO A 89 -12.10 5.22 22.16
C PRO A 89 -10.98 4.16 22.21
N ASP A 90 -9.97 4.33 21.36
CA ASP A 90 -8.79 3.46 21.33
C ASP A 90 -7.55 4.28 20.94
N TYR A 91 -6.38 3.77 21.32
CA TYR A 91 -5.11 4.38 20.95
C TYR A 91 -4.68 3.93 19.56
N GLN A 92 -4.16 4.87 18.79
CA GLN A 92 -3.63 4.65 17.44
C GLN A 92 -2.31 5.38 17.26
N GLU A 93 -1.35 4.71 16.65
CA GLU A 93 -0.13 5.35 16.14
C GLU A 93 -0.38 5.97 14.76
N LEU A 94 0.17 7.15 14.57
CA LEU A 94 0.19 7.89 13.32
C LEU A 94 1.63 8.23 12.97
N LEU A 95 1.95 8.08 11.69
CA LEU A 95 3.17 8.63 11.09
C LEU A 95 2.85 10.01 10.50
N THR A 96 3.74 10.97 10.70
CA THR A 96 3.66 12.33 10.15
C THR A 96 4.79 12.56 9.15
N ASP A 97 4.51 13.34 8.10
CA ASP A 97 5.46 13.65 7.02
C ASP A 97 6.01 12.38 6.33
N VAL A 98 5.08 11.50 5.91
CA VAL A 98 5.44 10.23 5.30
C VAL A 98 5.83 10.47 3.84
N ARG A 99 7.12 10.24 3.55
CA ARG A 99 7.70 10.28 2.20
C ARG A 99 8.09 8.86 1.76
N LEU A 100 7.60 8.43 0.60
CA LEU A 100 7.74 7.06 0.11
C LEU A 100 8.30 7.02 -1.31
N VAL A 101 9.09 5.99 -1.57
CA VAL A 101 9.34 5.47 -2.92
C VAL A 101 8.49 4.23 -3.12
N ILE A 102 7.70 4.18 -4.18
CA ILE A 102 6.94 3.00 -4.59
C ILE A 102 7.46 2.50 -5.93
N TRP A 103 7.83 1.22 -5.98
CA TRP A 103 8.18 0.54 -7.23
C TRP A 103 7.08 -0.39 -7.66
N LEU A 104 6.75 -0.34 -8.94
CA LEU A 104 5.77 -1.20 -9.59
C LEU A 104 6.37 -1.82 -10.84
N ASP A 105 6.33 -3.14 -10.92
CA ASP A 105 6.59 -3.89 -12.14
C ASP A 105 5.38 -4.77 -12.46
N SER A 106 4.85 -4.61 -13.68
CA SER A 106 3.71 -5.38 -14.17
C SER A 106 4.05 -6.20 -15.41
N SER A 107 5.32 -6.55 -15.65
CA SER A 107 5.69 -7.30 -16.87
C SER A 107 5.20 -8.75 -16.86
N GLU A 108 5.00 -9.33 -15.66
CA GLU A 108 4.45 -10.67 -15.45
C GLU A 108 2.95 -10.67 -15.13
N GLU A 109 2.31 -9.50 -15.21
CA GLU A 109 0.88 -9.34 -14.98
C GLU A 109 0.10 -9.91 -16.17
N VAL A 110 -0.87 -10.77 -15.88
CA VAL A 110 -1.81 -11.27 -16.89
C VAL A 110 -3.15 -10.62 -16.55
N THR A 111 -3.59 -9.70 -17.41
CA THR A 111 -4.81 -8.93 -17.18
C THR A 111 -5.71 -8.96 -18.40
N GLU A 112 -7.02 -8.94 -18.15
CA GLU A 112 -8.07 -8.75 -19.16
C GLU A 112 -8.42 -7.25 -19.32
N SER A 113 -7.81 -6.37 -18.52
CA SER A 113 -7.98 -4.91 -18.63
C SER A 113 -7.35 -4.31 -19.88
N GLU A 114 -7.78 -3.09 -20.21
CA GLU A 114 -7.12 -2.22 -21.18
C GLU A 114 -5.75 -1.74 -20.65
N GLY A 115 -4.76 -2.64 -20.70
CA GLY A 115 -3.38 -2.39 -20.31
C GLY A 115 -3.03 -2.84 -18.88
N THR A 116 -1.74 -3.02 -18.64
CA THR A 116 -1.21 -3.44 -17.33
C THR A 116 -1.35 -2.33 -16.29
N LEU A 117 -1.29 -2.67 -15.00
CA LEU A 117 -1.32 -1.67 -13.94
C LEU A 117 -0.21 -0.63 -14.10
N GLN A 118 1.00 -1.04 -14.48
CA GLN A 118 2.12 -0.13 -14.75
C GLN A 118 1.79 0.88 -15.87
N GLN A 119 1.14 0.43 -16.95
CA GLN A 119 0.75 1.32 -18.06
C GLN A 119 -0.33 2.31 -17.63
N ARG A 120 -1.34 1.84 -16.89
CA ARG A 120 -2.43 2.69 -16.37
C ARG A 120 -1.91 3.72 -15.37
N VAL A 121 -0.97 3.34 -14.50
CA VAL A 121 -0.29 4.26 -13.57
C VAL A 121 0.55 5.28 -14.32
N ALA A 122 1.30 4.88 -15.36
CA ALA A 122 2.04 5.82 -16.19
C ALA A 122 1.09 6.83 -16.88
N ALA A 123 -0.04 6.37 -17.40
CA ALA A 123 -1.05 7.23 -18.01
C ALA A 123 -1.68 8.21 -17.01
N SER A 124 -1.99 7.76 -15.78
CA SER A 124 -2.62 8.60 -14.74
C SER A 124 -1.71 9.73 -14.22
N LEU A 125 -0.40 9.64 -14.46
CA LEU A 125 0.56 10.70 -14.13
C LEU A 125 0.55 11.85 -15.15
N THR A 126 -0.01 11.65 -16.34
CA THR A 126 -0.17 12.69 -17.36
C THR A 126 -1.37 13.60 -17.03
N THR A 127 -1.36 14.83 -17.52
CA THR A 127 -2.47 15.78 -17.31
C THR A 127 -3.79 15.25 -17.87
N ASP A 128 -3.77 14.69 -19.09
CA ASP A 128 -4.96 14.14 -19.75
C ASP A 128 -5.44 12.84 -19.09
N GLY A 129 -4.52 11.93 -18.75
CA GLY A 129 -4.89 10.72 -18.03
C GLY A 129 -5.51 11.02 -16.67
N ARG A 130 -4.96 12.00 -15.93
CA ARG A 130 -5.46 12.37 -14.60
C ARG A 130 -6.90 12.87 -14.61
N SER A 131 -7.30 13.65 -15.63
CA SER A 131 -8.66 14.21 -15.71
C SER A 131 -9.73 13.17 -16.07
N ARG A 132 -9.33 12.01 -16.58
CA ARG A 132 -10.23 10.91 -16.98
C ARG A 132 -10.45 9.88 -15.87
N ILE A 133 -9.73 9.96 -14.75
CA ILE A 133 -9.84 8.99 -13.67
C ILE A 133 -11.16 9.20 -12.93
N SER A 134 -11.99 8.17 -12.94
CA SER A 134 -13.17 8.07 -12.08
C SER A 134 -12.84 7.14 -10.90
N ARG A 135 -13.00 7.62 -9.67
CA ARG A 135 -12.72 6.84 -8.46
C ARG A 135 -13.63 7.25 -7.31
N PHE A 136 -13.73 6.39 -6.30
CA PHE A 136 -14.44 6.70 -5.07
C PHE A 136 -13.58 7.60 -4.17
N GLY A 137 -14.08 8.79 -3.87
CA GLY A 137 -13.42 9.72 -2.95
C GLY A 137 -12.07 10.25 -3.45
N GLY A 138 -11.25 10.69 -2.51
CA GLY A 138 -9.89 11.14 -2.76
C GLY A 138 -8.88 9.99 -2.83
N LEU A 139 -7.65 10.28 -3.24
CA LEU A 139 -6.55 9.31 -3.13
C LEU A 139 -6.05 9.26 -1.70
N SER A 140 -5.99 8.06 -1.11
CA SER A 140 -5.53 7.87 0.26
C SER A 140 -4.58 6.68 0.34
N LEU A 141 -3.72 6.67 1.37
CA LEU A 141 -2.77 5.58 1.60
C LEU A 141 -2.72 5.26 3.10
N GLY A 142 -3.04 4.01 3.44
CA GLY A 142 -3.27 3.58 4.83
C GLY A 142 -4.76 3.54 5.15
N GLU A 143 -5.31 4.61 5.72
CA GLU A 143 -6.75 4.75 5.97
C GLU A 143 -7.40 5.71 4.98
N SER A 144 -8.71 5.61 4.78
CA SER A 144 -9.46 6.49 3.86
C SER A 144 -9.46 7.97 4.25
N THR A 145 -9.09 8.29 5.50
CA THR A 145 -8.93 9.66 5.99
C THR A 145 -7.51 10.21 5.81
N HIS A 146 -6.55 9.37 5.38
CA HIS A 146 -5.14 9.71 5.21
C HIS A 146 -4.86 10.02 3.74
N MET A 147 -5.20 11.25 3.35
CA MET A 147 -5.10 11.74 1.99
C MET A 147 -3.65 11.83 1.51
N VAL A 148 -3.40 11.37 0.30
CA VAL A 148 -2.12 11.56 -0.39
C VAL A 148 -2.03 13.01 -0.86
N ASP A 149 -0.89 13.64 -0.59
CA ASP A 149 -0.62 15.02 -0.98
C ASP A 149 -0.02 15.07 -2.39
N GLU A 150 1.08 14.34 -2.61
CA GLU A 150 1.77 14.31 -3.90
C GLU A 150 2.01 12.88 -4.41
N VAL A 151 1.90 12.72 -5.74
CA VAL A 151 2.38 11.55 -6.47
C VAL A 151 3.11 12.01 -7.73
N LEU A 152 4.40 11.71 -7.82
CA LEU A 152 5.25 12.05 -8.96
C LEU A 152 5.96 10.81 -9.52
N PRO A 153 6.28 10.78 -10.82
CA PRO A 153 7.34 9.90 -11.31
C PRO A 153 8.65 10.22 -10.56
N ILE A 154 9.38 9.20 -10.12
CA ILE A 154 10.61 9.37 -9.32
C ILE A 154 11.66 10.23 -10.03
N GLN A 155 11.69 10.21 -11.37
CA GLN A 155 12.59 11.03 -12.19
C GLN A 155 12.31 12.54 -12.07
N ARG A 156 11.15 12.93 -11.56
CA ARG A 156 10.76 14.33 -11.32
C ARG A 156 11.11 14.81 -9.91
N ALA A 157 11.78 13.99 -9.11
CA ALA A 157 12.29 14.36 -7.78
C ALA A 157 13.82 14.09 -7.67
N PRO A 158 14.65 14.68 -8.56
CA PRO A 158 16.09 14.44 -8.58
C PRO A 158 16.81 14.87 -7.30
N GLU A 159 16.25 15.83 -6.57
CA GLU A 159 16.76 16.30 -5.27
C GLU A 159 16.76 15.21 -4.20
N LEU A 160 15.99 14.13 -4.40
CA LEU A 160 15.94 13.01 -3.48
C LEU A 160 17.05 12.00 -3.72
N ALA A 161 17.84 12.10 -4.81
CA ALA A 161 18.79 11.06 -5.21
C ALA A 161 19.81 10.67 -4.11
N ASP A 162 20.17 11.61 -3.23
CA ASP A 162 21.13 11.42 -2.14
C ASP A 162 20.48 10.98 -0.81
N GLU A 163 19.14 10.90 -0.73
CA GLU A 163 18.45 10.46 0.47
C GLU A 163 18.57 8.94 0.67
N SER A 164 18.49 8.48 1.92
CA SER A 164 18.46 7.04 2.22
C SER A 164 17.03 6.50 2.16
N VAL A 165 16.81 5.41 1.44
CA VAL A 165 15.50 4.73 1.36
C VAL A 165 15.58 3.40 2.11
N ARG A 166 14.74 3.22 3.13
CA ARG A 166 14.56 1.90 3.78
C ARG A 166 13.43 1.15 3.09
N MET A 167 13.79 0.22 2.20
CA MET A 167 12.87 -0.48 1.32
C MET A 167 12.60 -1.91 1.78
N PHE A 168 11.34 -2.35 1.68
CA PHE A 168 11.02 -3.76 1.87
C PHE A 168 11.33 -4.56 0.61
N LEU A 169 12.20 -5.56 0.73
CA LEU A 169 12.54 -6.49 -0.34
C LEU A 169 12.44 -7.93 0.13
N LEU A 170 12.08 -8.85 -0.76
CA LEU A 170 12.05 -10.27 -0.48
C LEU A 170 13.44 -10.75 -0.06
N ASP A 171 13.45 -11.57 0.98
CA ASP A 171 14.63 -12.20 1.56
C ASP A 171 14.17 -13.44 2.35
N LYS A 172 14.64 -14.63 1.95
CA LYS A 172 14.31 -15.90 2.61
C LYS A 172 14.88 -15.99 4.03
N SER A 173 15.90 -15.20 4.34
CA SER A 173 16.50 -15.03 5.67
C SER A 173 16.02 -13.74 6.37
N GLY A 174 14.98 -13.12 5.81
CA GLY A 174 14.37 -11.91 6.34
C GLY A 174 13.75 -12.10 7.71
N ASN A 175 13.52 -10.98 8.41
CA ASN A 175 12.89 -10.92 9.73
C ASN A 175 11.62 -10.06 9.72
N PHE A 176 11.17 -9.64 8.55
CA PHE A 176 10.02 -8.76 8.39
C PHE A 176 8.99 -9.41 7.46
N THR A 177 7.75 -9.49 7.93
CA THR A 177 6.67 -10.16 7.20
C THR A 177 5.57 -9.16 6.91
N LEU A 178 5.26 -8.97 5.62
CA LEU A 178 4.22 -8.05 5.18
C LEU A 178 3.19 -8.75 4.29
N PRO A 179 1.90 -8.38 4.39
CA PRO A 179 0.87 -8.94 3.53
C PRO A 179 1.06 -8.48 2.08
N VAL A 180 1.01 -9.45 1.16
CA VAL A 180 0.95 -9.22 -0.30
C VAL A 180 -0.47 -9.37 -0.84
N TRP A 181 -1.35 -10.05 -0.09
CA TRP A 181 -2.77 -10.15 -0.38
C TRP A 181 -3.56 -10.30 0.91
N VAL A 182 -4.67 -9.58 1.01
CA VAL A 182 -5.55 -9.64 2.18
C VAL A 182 -6.87 -10.29 1.77
N ASP A 183 -7.27 -11.32 2.51
CA ASP A 183 -8.64 -11.80 2.44
C ASP A 183 -9.52 -10.85 3.26
N HIS A 184 -10.55 -10.28 2.61
CA HIS A 184 -11.45 -9.32 3.25
C HIS A 184 -12.72 -9.97 3.81
N VAL A 185 -12.93 -11.27 3.55
CA VAL A 185 -14.08 -12.04 4.05
C VAL A 185 -13.71 -12.88 5.28
N GLY A 186 -12.45 -13.34 5.33
CA GLY A 186 -11.84 -14.03 6.45
C GLY A 186 -10.33 -13.76 6.52
N SER A 187 -9.56 -14.54 7.27
CA SER A 187 -8.10 -14.40 7.31
C SER A 187 -7.33 -15.54 6.62
N SER A 188 -8.01 -16.64 6.29
CA SER A 188 -7.37 -17.86 5.74
C SER A 188 -6.80 -17.68 4.33
N GLY A 189 -7.38 -16.78 3.53
CA GLY A 189 -6.87 -16.43 2.20
C GLY A 189 -5.74 -15.39 2.20
N THR A 190 -5.38 -14.81 3.36
CA THR A 190 -4.32 -13.80 3.44
C THR A 190 -2.97 -14.43 3.06
N ARG A 191 -2.17 -13.70 2.30
CA ARG A 191 -0.82 -14.12 1.89
C ARG A 191 0.18 -13.08 2.35
N ASN A 192 1.29 -13.57 2.90
CA ASN A 192 2.38 -12.76 3.37
C ASN A 192 3.66 -13.07 2.60
N ALA A 193 4.50 -12.07 2.46
CA ALA A 193 5.87 -12.21 1.99
C ALA A 193 6.84 -12.02 3.16
N LEU A 194 7.87 -12.87 3.20
CA LEU A 194 9.02 -12.71 4.08
C LEU A 194 10.10 -11.88 3.37
N GLY A 195 10.62 -10.90 4.08
CA GLY A 195 11.64 -10.00 3.57
C GLY A 195 12.37 -9.25 4.67
N ARG A 196 13.06 -8.20 4.27
CA ARG A 196 13.82 -7.34 5.17
C ARG A 196 13.71 -5.89 4.69
N LEU A 197 13.78 -4.96 5.64
CA LEU A 197 13.99 -3.55 5.35
C LEU A 197 15.49 -3.32 5.10
N ILE A 198 15.84 -2.87 3.91
CA ILE A 198 17.22 -2.66 3.47
C ILE A 198 17.39 -1.21 3.06
N GLU A 199 18.50 -0.60 3.47
CA GLU A 199 18.90 0.71 2.99
C GLU A 199 19.39 0.60 1.53
N VAL A 200 18.70 1.32 0.66
CA VAL A 200 18.98 1.39 -0.77
C VAL A 200 18.87 2.85 -1.25
N GLY A 201 19.38 3.13 -2.44
CA GLY A 201 19.15 4.41 -3.11
C GLY A 201 17.81 4.45 -3.85
N PHE A 202 17.67 5.43 -4.73
CA PHE A 202 16.47 5.67 -5.55
C PHE A 202 16.45 4.88 -6.86
N GLU A 203 17.32 3.89 -7.00
CA GLU A 203 17.36 3.04 -8.18
C GLU A 203 16.31 1.92 -8.13
N PRO A 204 15.79 1.47 -9.29
CA PRO A 204 14.90 0.32 -9.34
C PRO A 204 15.55 -0.92 -8.70
N PRO A 205 14.89 -1.62 -7.76
CA PRO A 205 15.40 -2.87 -7.23
C PRO A 205 15.31 -3.99 -8.28
N ASP A 206 16.00 -5.10 -8.03
CA ASP A 206 15.80 -6.32 -8.82
C ASP A 206 14.33 -6.79 -8.72
N VAL A 207 13.67 -6.94 -9.86
CA VAL A 207 12.28 -7.41 -10.00
C VAL A 207 12.06 -8.73 -9.26
N SER A 208 13.06 -9.61 -9.22
CA SER A 208 12.98 -10.90 -8.53
C SER A 208 12.78 -10.76 -7.02
N ARG A 209 13.21 -9.62 -6.46
CA ARG A 209 13.11 -9.26 -5.04
C ARG A 209 11.86 -8.47 -4.71
N LEU A 210 11.08 -8.07 -5.71
CA LEU A 210 9.79 -7.42 -5.46
C LEU A 210 8.73 -8.46 -5.08
N PRO A 211 7.94 -8.21 -4.01
CA PRO A 211 6.78 -9.02 -3.68
C PRO A 211 5.77 -9.05 -4.84
N LYS A 212 5.25 -10.24 -5.15
CA LYS A 212 4.23 -10.45 -6.19
C LYS A 212 2.85 -10.51 -5.56
N ILE A 213 1.90 -9.78 -6.13
CA ILE A 213 0.49 -9.83 -5.74
C ILE A 213 -0.10 -11.15 -6.22
N GLN A 214 -0.65 -11.94 -5.29
CA GLN A 214 -1.14 -13.29 -5.54
C GLN A 214 -2.40 -13.56 -4.71
N ASP A 215 -3.51 -13.87 -5.38
CA ASP A 215 -4.71 -14.36 -4.69
C ASP A 215 -4.62 -15.88 -4.44
N SER A 216 -4.93 -16.27 -3.22
CA SER A 216 -5.12 -17.64 -2.77
C SER A 216 -6.04 -18.50 -3.65
N LYS A 217 -7.09 -17.91 -4.25
CA LYS A 217 -8.11 -18.66 -5.02
C LYS A 217 -7.67 -19.04 -6.43
N VAL A 218 -6.77 -18.27 -7.04
CA VAL A 218 -6.27 -18.50 -8.40
C VAL A 218 -5.33 -19.73 -8.46
N LEU A 219 -4.78 -20.14 -7.31
CA LEU A 219 -3.90 -21.32 -7.21
C LEU A 219 -4.66 -22.66 -7.08
N MET A 220 -5.98 -22.65 -6.82
CA MET A 220 -6.78 -23.87 -6.63
C MET A 220 -7.52 -24.34 -7.90
N THR A 221 -7.35 -23.63 -9.03
CA THR A 221 -8.01 -23.91 -10.31
C THR A 221 -7.08 -24.51 -11.38
N LYS A 222 -5.93 -25.04 -10.98
CA LYS A 222 -5.05 -25.82 -11.87
C LYS A 222 -5.02 -27.29 -11.46
#